data_AF-A0A5B0SLV9-F1
#
_entry.id   AF-A0A5B0SLV9-F1
#
_cell.length_a   1.000
_cell.length_b   1.000
_cell.length_c   1.000
_cell.angle_alpha   90.00
_cell.angle_beta   90.00
_cell.angle_gamma   90.00
#
_symmetry.space_group_name_H-M   'P 1'
#
loop_
_entity.id
_entity.type
_entity.pdbx_description
1 polymer ?
#
loop_
_entity_poly.entity_id
_entity_poly.type
_entity_poly.pdbx_seq_one_letter_code
_entity_poly.pdbx_strand_id
1 'polypeptide(L)'
;MGINKRANQVNIVDFGLAEAYRDHESLTHIPYREGKTLTGTARYASINNHLGIEQSCRDDIEALAHILIYFLRGSLPWQGLGGSTVTEKYDRIMDSKMTTPTESLGRGLPQEFVICLNYSRSLQFGDKPDYDYLRSLFRALFVREGYSDDYVFDWSLKTPNGDLSCVPTREQIAAQEHTVLVAGLTWSMQRMKLIDSHAWHEWG
;
A
#
# COMPACT_ATOMS: atom_id res chain seq x y z
N MET A 1 -7.12 11.22 2.71
CA MET A 1 -6.43 12.31 3.44
C MET A 1 -7.42 12.96 4.40
N GLY A 2 -6.94 13.46 5.54
CA GLY A 2 -7.75 14.32 6.41
C GLY A 2 -8.08 15.65 5.74
N ILE A 3 -8.84 16.50 6.41
CA ILE A 3 -9.25 17.82 5.90
C ILE A 3 -8.62 18.95 6.73
N ASN A 4 -8.45 20.13 6.13
CA ASN A 4 -7.95 21.34 6.79
C ASN A 4 -6.61 21.10 7.50
N LYS A 5 -6.53 21.36 8.81
CA LYS A 5 -5.33 21.16 9.64
C LYS A 5 -4.84 19.71 9.70
N ARG A 6 -5.65 18.74 9.23
CA ARG A 6 -5.28 17.31 9.13
C ARG A 6 -5.04 16.89 7.69
N ALA A 7 -4.83 17.84 6.78
CA ALA A 7 -4.61 17.60 5.36
C ALA A 7 -3.43 16.67 5.06
N ASN A 8 -2.43 16.65 5.94
CA ASN A 8 -1.26 15.78 5.86
C ASN A 8 -1.44 14.39 6.50
N GLN A 9 -2.60 14.10 7.10
CA GLN A 9 -2.85 12.82 7.76
C GLN A 9 -3.50 11.82 6.80
N VAL A 10 -2.89 10.64 6.66
CA VAL A 10 -3.49 9.48 5.99
C VAL A 10 -4.39 8.78 6.99
N ASN A 11 -5.66 8.55 6.63
CA ASN A 11 -6.61 7.81 7.46
C ASN A 11 -6.90 6.47 6.80
N ILE A 12 -6.97 5.41 7.59
CA ILE A 12 -7.49 4.10 7.18
C ILE A 12 -8.99 4.10 7.46
N VAL A 13 -9.78 3.59 6.52
CA VAL A 13 -11.25 3.58 6.57
C VAL A 13 -11.76 2.20 6.19
N ASP A 14 -13.07 1.99 6.39
CA ASP A 14 -13.79 0.76 6.04
C ASP A 14 -13.26 -0.48 6.78
N PHE A 15 -13.74 -0.64 8.01
CA PHE A 15 -13.48 -1.81 8.85
C PHE A 15 -14.53 -2.92 8.62
N GLY A 16 -15.30 -2.89 7.53
CA GLY A 16 -16.38 -3.86 7.27
C GLY A 16 -15.90 -5.29 7.01
N LEU A 17 -14.61 -5.45 6.69
CA LEU A 17 -13.94 -6.76 6.52
C LEU A 17 -12.89 -7.01 7.63
N ALA A 18 -12.81 -6.14 8.64
CA ALA A 18 -11.84 -6.30 9.71
C ALA A 18 -12.24 -7.45 10.64
N GLU A 19 -11.28 -8.27 10.99
CA GLU A 19 -11.45 -9.43 11.88
C GLU A 19 -10.44 -9.35 13.03
N ALA A 20 -10.84 -9.83 14.21
CA ALA A 20 -9.93 -9.91 15.34
C ALA A 20 -8.93 -11.07 15.13
N TYR A 21 -7.63 -10.76 15.05
CA TYR A 21 -6.58 -11.77 14.86
C TYR A 21 -6.00 -12.30 16.18
N ARG A 22 -6.34 -11.67 17.30
CA ARG A 22 -5.92 -12.11 18.64
C ARG A 22 -7.00 -11.79 19.67
N ASP A 23 -7.01 -12.55 20.74
CA ASP A 23 -7.82 -12.27 21.91
C ASP A 23 -7.35 -10.98 22.60
N HIS A 24 -8.29 -10.16 23.08
CA HIS A 24 -7.97 -8.84 23.64
C HIS A 24 -7.27 -8.93 25.01
N GLU A 25 -7.60 -9.93 25.83
CA GLU A 25 -7.06 -10.06 27.19
C GLU A 25 -5.78 -10.89 27.22
N SER A 26 -5.84 -12.09 26.64
CA SER A 26 -4.72 -13.03 26.65
C SER A 26 -3.67 -12.75 25.58
N LEU A 27 -3.98 -11.87 24.61
CA LEU A 27 -3.16 -11.61 23.41
C LEU A 27 -2.87 -12.88 22.59
N THR A 28 -3.63 -13.95 22.80
CA THR A 28 -3.48 -15.22 22.11
C THR A 28 -3.89 -15.06 20.64
N HIS A 29 -3.00 -15.44 19.72
CA HIS A 29 -3.27 -15.40 18.29
C HIS A 29 -4.36 -16.41 17.90
N ILE A 30 -5.20 -16.07 16.91
CA ILE A 30 -6.16 -17.01 16.33
C ILE A 30 -5.45 -18.25 15.76
N PRO A 31 -6.11 -19.42 15.75
CA PRO A 31 -5.52 -20.62 15.16
C PRO A 31 -5.46 -20.51 13.63
N TYR A 32 -4.45 -21.16 13.04
CA TYR A 32 -4.34 -21.31 11.59
C TYR A 32 -5.54 -22.10 11.03
N ARG A 33 -6.11 -21.64 9.92
CA ARG A 33 -7.21 -22.31 9.22
C ARG A 33 -7.04 -22.17 7.71
N GLU A 34 -7.55 -23.16 6.98
CA GLU A 34 -7.60 -23.21 5.51
C GLU A 34 -9.06 -23.30 5.04
N GLY A 35 -9.28 -23.25 3.73
CA GLY A 35 -10.61 -23.32 3.13
C GLY A 35 -11.42 -22.04 3.27
N LYS A 36 -10.77 -20.90 3.56
CA LYS A 36 -11.38 -19.59 3.50
C LYS A 36 -11.63 -19.18 2.06
N THR A 37 -12.71 -18.45 1.84
CA THR A 37 -12.97 -17.80 0.55
C THR A 37 -12.18 -16.52 0.47
N LEU A 38 -11.67 -16.19 -0.71
CA LEU A 38 -11.01 -14.90 -0.93
C LEU A 38 -11.96 -13.75 -0.55
N THR A 39 -11.49 -12.86 0.32
CA THR A 39 -12.17 -11.61 0.68
C THR A 39 -11.34 -10.40 0.27
N GLY A 40 -12.02 -9.26 0.12
CA GLY A 40 -11.38 -8.01 -0.28
C GLY A 40 -11.05 -7.94 -1.77
N THR A 41 -10.10 -7.07 -2.12
CA THR A 41 -9.75 -6.82 -3.53
C THR A 41 -8.63 -7.76 -3.98
N ALA A 42 -8.95 -8.73 -4.84
CA ALA A 42 -8.02 -9.75 -5.37
C ALA A 42 -6.69 -9.18 -5.93
N ARG A 43 -6.71 -7.93 -6.43
CA ARG A 43 -5.52 -7.22 -6.93
C ARG A 43 -4.44 -7.06 -5.84
N TYR A 44 -4.83 -6.69 -4.63
CA TYR A 44 -3.90 -6.39 -3.54
C TYR A 44 -3.76 -7.53 -2.54
N ALA A 45 -4.73 -8.45 -2.50
CA ALA A 45 -4.72 -9.63 -1.64
C ALA A 45 -3.38 -10.39 -1.65
N SER A 46 -2.97 -10.88 -0.49
CA SER A 46 -1.79 -11.74 -0.34
C SER A 46 -1.96 -13.07 -1.07
N ILE A 47 -0.86 -13.75 -1.35
CA ILE A 47 -0.90 -15.11 -1.90
C ILE A 47 -1.65 -16.07 -0.96
N ASN A 48 -1.50 -15.92 0.37
CA ASN A 48 -2.19 -16.77 1.34
C ASN A 48 -3.72 -16.62 1.27
N ASN A 49 -4.22 -15.39 1.10
CA ASN A 49 -5.66 -15.13 0.94
C ASN A 49 -6.20 -15.79 -0.35
N HIS A 50 -5.43 -15.76 -1.46
CA HIS A 50 -5.78 -16.51 -2.68
C HIS A 50 -5.81 -18.03 -2.46
N LEU A 51 -4.90 -18.55 -1.63
CA LEU A 51 -4.85 -19.97 -1.24
C LEU A 51 -5.95 -20.37 -0.24
N GLY A 52 -6.80 -19.44 0.19
CA GLY A 52 -7.85 -19.69 1.17
C GLY A 52 -7.33 -19.95 2.58
N ILE A 53 -6.15 -19.42 2.90
CA ILE A 53 -5.60 -19.44 4.25
C ILE A 53 -6.18 -18.26 5.04
N GLU A 54 -6.49 -18.48 6.32
CA GLU A 54 -6.91 -17.41 7.24
C GLU A 54 -5.92 -16.25 7.21
N GLN A 55 -6.44 -15.02 7.18
CA GLN A 55 -5.61 -13.82 7.11
C GLN A 55 -5.08 -13.45 8.51
N SER A 56 -3.90 -12.83 8.52
CA SER A 56 -3.20 -12.35 9.73
C SER A 56 -2.44 -11.05 9.40
N CYS A 57 -1.72 -10.49 10.37
CA CYS A 57 -1.00 -9.23 10.19
C CYS A 57 0.02 -9.23 9.02
N ARG A 58 0.57 -10.40 8.65
CA ARG A 58 1.50 -10.51 7.50
C ARG A 58 0.82 -10.22 6.16
N ASP A 59 -0.46 -10.56 6.04
CA ASP A 59 -1.23 -10.44 4.81
C ASP A 59 -1.55 -8.96 4.50
N ASP A 60 -1.79 -8.17 5.55
CA ASP A 60 -1.94 -6.72 5.43
C ASP A 60 -0.66 -6.03 4.95
N ILE A 61 0.52 -6.49 5.41
CA ILE A 61 1.81 -5.95 4.96
C ILE A 61 2.08 -6.31 3.50
N GLU A 62 1.78 -7.55 3.09
CA GLU A 62 1.89 -7.94 1.68
C GLU A 62 0.95 -7.11 0.79
N ALA A 63 -0.28 -6.87 1.24
CA ALA A 63 -1.22 -6.01 0.52
C ALA A 63 -0.73 -4.56 0.42
N LEU A 64 -0.17 -4.01 1.51
CA LEU A 64 0.45 -2.69 1.50
C LEU A 64 1.64 -2.62 0.52
N ALA A 65 2.51 -3.63 0.50
CA ALA A 65 3.62 -3.70 -0.45
C ALA A 65 3.13 -3.70 -1.91
N HIS A 66 2.07 -4.47 -2.23
CA HIS A 66 1.44 -4.43 -3.54
C HIS A 66 0.88 -3.04 -3.90
N ILE A 67 0.25 -2.34 -2.95
CA ILE A 67 -0.29 -0.99 -3.15
C ILE A 67 0.84 0.02 -3.41
N LEU A 68 1.93 -0.04 -2.64
CA LEU A 68 3.08 0.84 -2.81
C LEU A 68 3.75 0.65 -4.18
N ILE A 69 3.96 -0.61 -4.59
CA ILE A 69 4.49 -0.95 -5.91
C ILE A 69 3.53 -0.48 -7.02
N TYR A 70 2.22 -0.66 -6.83
CA TYR A 70 1.21 -0.16 -7.76
C TYR A 70 1.29 1.35 -7.94
N PHE A 71 1.47 2.13 -6.87
CA PHE A 71 1.62 3.58 -6.99
C PHE A 71 2.85 4.00 -7.80
N LEU A 72 3.96 3.26 -7.71
CA LEU A 72 5.17 3.59 -8.46
C LEU A 72 5.14 3.11 -9.91
N ARG A 73 4.51 1.96 -10.17
CA ARG A 73 4.44 1.37 -11.52
C ARG A 73 3.22 1.82 -12.33
N GLY A 74 2.17 2.31 -11.68
CA GLY A 74 0.87 2.60 -12.27
C GLY A 74 0.01 1.35 -12.55
N SER A 75 0.62 0.16 -12.62
CA SER A 75 -0.09 -1.11 -12.77
C SER A 75 0.71 -2.30 -12.19
N LEU A 76 -0.01 -3.38 -11.89
CA LEU A 76 0.50 -4.67 -11.46
C LEU A 76 0.35 -5.71 -12.59
N PRO A 77 1.27 -6.68 -12.73
CA PRO A 77 1.28 -7.62 -13.85
C PRO A 77 0.03 -8.51 -13.96
N TRP A 78 -0.66 -8.74 -12.84
CA TRP A 78 -1.88 -9.54 -12.77
C TRP A 78 -3.17 -8.73 -13.00
N GLN A 79 -3.08 -7.50 -13.51
CA GLN A 79 -4.25 -6.72 -13.91
C GLN A 79 -4.75 -7.12 -15.30
N GLY A 80 -6.06 -7.05 -15.51
CA GLY A 80 -6.68 -7.30 -16.83
C GLY A 80 -6.73 -8.77 -17.24
N LEU A 81 -6.28 -9.69 -16.38
CA LEU A 81 -6.43 -11.12 -16.62
C LEU A 81 -7.92 -11.48 -16.61
N GLY A 82 -8.39 -12.01 -17.74
CA GLY A 82 -9.76 -12.52 -17.90
C GLY A 82 -9.85 -13.99 -17.51
N GLY A 83 -11.07 -14.52 -17.52
CA GLY A 83 -11.38 -15.94 -17.30
C GLY A 83 -12.84 -16.17 -17.68
N SER A 84 -13.20 -17.40 -18.05
CA SER A 84 -14.57 -17.77 -18.40
C SER A 84 -15.48 -17.74 -17.17
N THR A 85 -14.90 -17.95 -15.98
CA THR A 85 -15.58 -17.89 -14.69
C THR A 85 -14.87 -16.95 -13.72
N VAL A 86 -15.55 -16.55 -12.65
CA VAL A 86 -14.95 -15.73 -11.57
C VAL A 86 -13.81 -16.49 -10.89
N THR A 87 -13.98 -17.79 -10.66
CA THR A 87 -12.94 -18.66 -10.10
C THR A 87 -11.70 -18.68 -10.99
N GLU A 88 -11.87 -18.95 -12.28
CA GLU A 88 -10.75 -18.98 -13.24
C GLU A 88 -10.02 -17.64 -13.31
N LYS A 89 -10.75 -16.53 -13.19
CA LYS A 89 -10.14 -15.18 -13.12
C LYS A 89 -9.25 -15.03 -11.88
N TYR A 90 -9.71 -15.49 -10.71
CA TYR A 90 -8.93 -15.42 -9.47
C TYR A 90 -7.73 -16.37 -9.51
N ASP A 91 -7.90 -17.58 -10.04
CA ASP A 91 -6.81 -18.55 -10.22
C ASP A 91 -5.70 -17.95 -11.09
N ARG A 92 -6.04 -17.31 -12.22
CA ARG A 92 -5.05 -16.64 -13.07
C ARG A 92 -4.34 -15.47 -12.39
N ILE A 93 -5.03 -14.73 -11.52
CA ILE A 93 -4.40 -13.67 -10.72
C ILE A 93 -3.43 -14.27 -9.70
N MET A 94 -3.83 -15.35 -9.02
CA MET A 94 -3.00 -16.09 -8.07
C MET A 94 -1.75 -16.64 -8.77
N ASP A 95 -1.93 -17.35 -9.88
CA ASP A 95 -0.84 -17.91 -10.67
C ASP A 95 0.15 -16.82 -11.11
N SER A 96 -0.36 -15.69 -11.59
CA SER A 96 0.48 -14.56 -11.97
C SER A 96 1.25 -13.96 -10.78
N LYS A 97 0.63 -13.86 -9.59
CA LYS A 97 1.29 -13.41 -8.35
C LYS A 97 2.40 -14.36 -7.90
N MET A 98 2.18 -15.67 -8.00
CA MET A 98 3.14 -16.70 -7.60
C MET A 98 4.30 -16.82 -8.58
N THR A 99 4.02 -16.73 -9.87
CA THR A 99 5.03 -16.91 -10.93
C THR A 99 5.84 -15.66 -11.21
N THR A 100 5.38 -14.47 -10.78
CA THR A 100 6.15 -13.22 -10.90
C THR A 100 7.18 -13.12 -9.78
N PRO A 101 8.50 -13.19 -10.07
CA PRO A 101 9.54 -13.00 -9.05
C PRO A 101 9.47 -11.59 -8.47
N THR A 102 9.76 -11.44 -7.18
CA THR A 102 9.67 -10.14 -6.50
C THR A 102 10.68 -9.13 -7.06
N GLU A 103 11.85 -9.59 -7.49
CA GLU A 103 12.87 -8.79 -8.17
C GLU A 103 12.38 -8.28 -9.53
N SER A 104 11.59 -9.08 -10.25
CA SER A 104 11.00 -8.67 -11.52
C SER A 104 9.88 -7.66 -11.31
N LEU A 105 9.07 -7.86 -10.27
CA LEU A 105 8.02 -6.93 -9.88
C LEU A 105 8.59 -5.56 -9.47
N GLY A 106 9.67 -5.56 -8.67
CA GLY A 106 10.36 -4.35 -8.22
C GLY A 106 11.40 -3.80 -9.20
N ARG A 107 11.51 -4.32 -10.42
CA ARG A 107 12.50 -3.86 -11.40
C ARG A 107 12.36 -2.36 -11.66
N GLY A 108 13.45 -1.62 -11.46
CA GLY A 108 13.51 -0.17 -11.64
C GLY A 108 13.00 0.65 -10.46
N LEU A 109 12.59 -0.01 -9.37
CA LEU A 109 12.22 0.64 -8.11
C LEU A 109 13.38 0.54 -7.10
N PRO A 110 13.42 1.40 -6.06
CA PRO A 110 14.31 1.19 -4.93
C PRO A 110 14.12 -0.20 -4.31
N GLN A 111 15.23 -0.83 -3.91
CA GLN A 111 15.23 -2.22 -3.41
C GLN A 111 14.37 -2.40 -2.15
N GLU A 112 14.14 -1.34 -1.39
CA GLU A 112 13.33 -1.32 -0.17
C GLU A 112 11.90 -1.83 -0.41
N PHE A 113 11.32 -1.60 -1.60
CA PHE A 113 10.00 -2.14 -1.95
C PHE A 113 10.02 -3.66 -2.13
N VAL A 114 11.09 -4.21 -2.70
CA VAL A 114 11.29 -5.67 -2.83
C VAL A 114 11.57 -6.30 -1.47
N ILE A 115 12.39 -5.65 -0.65
CA ILE A 115 12.70 -6.08 0.72
C ILE A 115 11.41 -6.12 1.56
N CYS A 116 10.57 -5.10 1.51
CA CYS A 116 9.29 -5.05 2.21
C CYS A 116 8.36 -6.22 1.80
N LEU A 117 8.24 -6.49 0.49
CA LEU A 117 7.44 -7.61 -0.02
C LEU A 117 8.01 -8.99 0.35
N ASN A 118 9.32 -9.16 0.28
CA ASN A 118 9.97 -10.41 0.69
C ASN A 118 9.84 -10.62 2.21
N TYR A 119 9.97 -9.55 2.99
CA TYR A 119 9.77 -9.58 4.43
C TYR A 119 8.35 -10.04 4.79
N SER A 120 7.31 -9.47 4.17
CA SER A 120 5.92 -9.88 4.44
C SER A 120 5.69 -11.36 4.12
N ARG A 121 6.27 -11.87 3.04
CA ARG A 121 6.19 -13.28 2.62
C ARG A 121 6.98 -14.23 3.52
N SER A 122 7.98 -13.73 4.25
CA SER A 122 8.80 -14.55 5.17
C SER A 122 8.16 -14.76 6.54
N LEU A 123 7.18 -13.95 6.91
CA LEU A 123 6.49 -14.03 8.20
C LEU A 123 5.63 -15.30 8.31
N GLN A 124 5.72 -15.97 9.45
CA GLN A 124 4.79 -17.03 9.83
C GLN A 124 3.43 -16.45 10.21
N PHE A 125 2.40 -17.30 10.22
CA PHE A 125 1.02 -16.88 10.46
C PHE A 125 0.81 -16.16 11.80
N GLY A 126 1.49 -16.63 12.86
CA GLY A 126 1.40 -16.03 14.20
C GLY A 126 2.47 -15.00 14.51
N ASP A 127 3.34 -14.65 13.56
CA ASP A 127 4.44 -13.73 13.82
C ASP A 127 3.91 -12.30 14.02
N LYS A 128 4.47 -11.62 15.02
CA LYS A 128 4.30 -10.18 15.18
C LYS A 128 5.26 -9.47 14.22
N PRO A 129 4.78 -8.69 13.24
CA PRO A 129 5.67 -7.97 12.36
C PRO A 129 6.47 -6.89 13.11
N ASP A 130 7.77 -6.78 12.79
CA ASP A 130 8.61 -5.64 13.12
C ASP A 130 8.26 -4.43 12.23
N TYR A 131 7.29 -3.65 12.69
CA TYR A 131 6.88 -2.41 12.03
C TYR A 131 7.94 -1.31 12.11
N ASP A 132 8.83 -1.33 13.11
CA ASP A 132 9.91 -0.36 13.24
C ASP A 132 10.98 -0.58 12.18
N TYR A 133 11.32 -1.83 11.91
CA TYR A 133 12.18 -2.20 10.80
C TYR A 133 11.62 -1.68 9.47
N LEU A 134 10.35 -1.96 9.16
CA LEU A 134 9.70 -1.50 7.93
C LEU A 134 9.67 0.03 7.80
N ARG A 135 9.39 0.74 8.90
CA ARG A 135 9.47 2.22 8.92
C ARG A 135 10.88 2.71 8.66
N SER A 136 11.87 2.12 9.34
CA SER A 136 13.28 2.51 9.21
C SER A 136 13.81 2.29 7.79
N LEU A 137 13.35 1.23 7.12
CA LEU A 137 13.70 0.88 5.75
C LEU A 137 13.35 2.03 4.79
N PHE A 138 12.10 2.49 4.83
CA PHE A 138 11.65 3.56 3.95
C PHE A 138 12.15 4.95 4.39
N ARG A 139 12.34 5.19 5.69
CA ARG A 139 12.98 6.43 6.18
C ARG A 139 14.42 6.56 5.71
N ALA A 140 15.20 5.47 5.75
CA ALA A 140 16.56 5.46 5.26
C ALA A 140 16.61 5.75 3.75
N LEU A 141 15.71 5.15 2.97
CA LEU A 141 15.54 5.47 1.55
C LEU A 141 15.19 6.96 1.35
N PHE A 142 14.21 7.47 2.09
CA PHE A 142 13.76 8.87 2.00
C PHE A 142 14.90 9.87 2.23
N VAL A 143 15.71 9.65 3.26
CA VAL A 143 16.90 10.46 3.57
C VAL A 143 17.97 10.31 2.48
N ARG A 144 18.22 9.09 2.01
CA ARG A 144 19.22 8.81 0.96
C ARG A 144 18.92 9.54 -0.35
N GLU A 145 17.64 9.62 -0.72
CA GLU A 145 17.19 10.35 -1.91
C GLU A 145 17.13 11.88 -1.68
N GLY A 146 17.45 12.36 -0.48
CA GLY A 146 17.51 13.79 -0.16
C GLY A 146 16.16 14.47 0.01
N TYR A 147 15.10 13.71 0.27
CA TYR A 147 13.78 14.30 0.53
C TYR A 147 13.71 14.92 1.94
N SER A 148 12.87 15.95 2.06
CA SER A 148 12.57 16.63 3.32
C SER A 148 11.22 16.19 3.85
N ASP A 149 11.12 15.89 5.15
CA ASP A 149 9.86 15.58 5.84
C ASP A 149 9.06 16.87 6.09
N ASP A 150 8.53 17.43 5.00
CA ASP A 150 7.83 18.71 4.94
C ASP A 150 6.29 18.55 4.85
N TYR A 151 5.80 17.31 4.84
CA TYR A 151 4.38 16.97 4.65
C TYR A 151 3.76 17.55 3.35
N VAL A 152 4.58 17.85 2.33
CA VAL A 152 4.13 18.37 1.03
C VAL A 152 4.03 17.23 0.01
N PHE A 153 2.83 16.69 -0.20
CA PHE A 153 2.57 15.62 -1.17
C PHE A 153 2.34 16.18 -2.59
N ASP A 154 2.29 15.30 -3.60
CA ASP A 154 2.07 15.68 -5.02
C ASP A 154 0.78 16.49 -5.24
N TRP A 155 -0.24 16.26 -4.40
CA TRP A 155 -1.52 16.97 -4.43
C TRP A 155 -1.63 18.08 -3.37
N SER A 156 -0.55 18.39 -2.64
CA SER A 156 -0.54 19.50 -1.69
C SER A 156 -0.58 20.83 -2.44
N LEU A 157 -1.59 21.63 -2.16
CA LEU A 157 -1.76 22.97 -2.69
C LEU A 157 -1.37 24.00 -1.64
N LYS A 158 -0.72 25.08 -2.07
CA LYS A 158 -0.47 26.24 -1.22
C LYS A 158 -1.67 27.18 -1.34
N THR A 159 -2.32 27.46 -0.21
CA THR A 159 -3.34 28.52 -0.15
C THR A 159 -2.69 29.90 -0.28
N PRO A 160 -3.44 30.96 -0.63
CA PRO A 160 -2.91 32.34 -0.71
C PRO A 160 -2.27 32.84 0.60
N ASN A 161 -2.68 32.26 1.74
CA ASN A 161 -2.17 32.60 3.07
C ASN A 161 -0.92 31.79 3.46
N GLY A 162 -0.45 30.88 2.60
CA GLY A 162 0.71 30.02 2.85
C GLY A 162 0.39 28.69 3.54
N ASP A 163 -0.85 28.43 3.94
CA ASP A 163 -1.27 27.15 4.52
C ASP A 163 -1.34 26.04 3.46
N LEU A 164 -1.00 24.81 3.83
CA LEU A 164 -1.15 23.62 2.99
C LEU A 164 -2.62 23.15 2.98
N SER A 165 -3.20 22.97 1.79
CA SER A 165 -4.48 22.28 1.60
C SER A 165 -4.29 21.03 0.74
N CYS A 166 -4.97 19.93 1.07
CA CYS A 166 -4.87 18.66 0.32
C CYS A 166 -6.07 18.40 -0.61
N VAL A 167 -7.01 19.34 -0.69
CA VAL A 167 -8.20 19.20 -1.53
C VAL A 167 -8.19 20.33 -2.56
N PRO A 168 -7.93 20.04 -3.85
CA PRO A 168 -8.15 21.02 -4.91
C PRO A 168 -9.62 21.46 -4.93
N THR A 169 -9.86 22.76 -5.02
CA THR A 169 -11.22 23.26 -5.31
C THR A 169 -11.66 22.73 -6.68
N ARG A 170 -12.97 22.63 -6.90
CA ARG A 170 -13.54 22.21 -8.20
C ARG A 170 -12.95 22.97 -9.39
N GLU A 171 -12.64 24.25 -9.20
CA GLU A 171 -12.00 25.12 -10.19
C GLU A 171 -10.53 24.74 -10.47
N GLN A 172 -9.80 24.27 -9.45
CA GLN A 172 -8.41 23.83 -9.58
C GLN A 172 -8.29 22.45 -10.25
N ILE A 173 -9.26 21.56 -10.03
CA ILE A 173 -9.33 20.26 -10.73
C ILE A 173 -9.47 20.47 -12.24
N ALA A 174 -10.37 21.38 -12.66
CA ALA A 174 -10.59 21.71 -14.07
C ALA A 174 -9.34 22.32 -14.75
N ALA A 175 -8.52 23.07 -14.01
CA ALA A 175 -7.28 23.65 -14.51
C ALA A 175 -6.14 22.62 -14.66
N GLN A 176 -6.10 21.59 -13.81
CA GLN A 176 -5.09 20.52 -13.87
C GLN A 176 -5.33 19.55 -15.03
N GLU A 177 -6.58 19.20 -15.36
CA GLU A 177 -6.91 18.33 -16.51
C GLU A 177 -6.39 18.90 -17.85
N HIS A 178 -6.37 20.23 -17.99
CA HIS A 178 -5.89 20.91 -19.21
C HIS A 178 -4.35 20.91 -19.36
N THR A 179 -3.61 20.71 -18.25
CA THR A 179 -2.15 20.74 -18.23
C THR A 179 -1.54 19.33 -18.42
N VAL A 180 -2.24 18.29 -17.95
CA VAL A 180 -1.79 16.89 -18.01
C VAL A 180 -1.67 16.36 -19.45
N LEU A 181 -2.43 16.90 -20.40
CA LEU A 181 -2.38 16.52 -21.82
C LEU A 181 -1.08 16.95 -22.54
N VAL A 182 -0.28 17.85 -21.96
CA VAL A 182 0.87 18.47 -22.65
C VAL A 182 2.23 17.86 -22.24
N ALA A 183 2.35 17.22 -21.07
CA ALA A 183 3.65 16.86 -20.47
C ALA A 183 3.93 15.35 -20.41
N GLY A 184 3.61 14.61 -21.47
CA GLY A 184 3.60 13.15 -21.51
C GLY A 184 4.94 12.39 -21.41
N LEU A 185 5.99 12.83 -20.69
CA LEU A 185 7.27 12.10 -20.63
C LEU A 185 8.13 12.18 -19.32
N THR A 186 7.70 12.75 -18.19
CA THR A 186 8.58 12.86 -16.98
C THR A 186 8.02 12.25 -15.68
N TRP A 187 7.18 11.22 -15.78
CA TRP A 187 6.34 10.71 -14.69
C TRP A 187 6.98 9.74 -13.67
N SER A 188 8.32 9.65 -13.54
CA SER A 188 8.93 8.51 -12.82
C SER A 188 9.53 8.76 -11.43
N MET A 189 9.62 9.97 -10.85
CA MET A 189 10.45 10.15 -9.63
C MET A 189 9.94 11.10 -8.53
N GLN A 190 8.68 11.55 -8.54
CA GLN A 190 8.16 12.45 -7.47
C GLN A 190 7.25 11.77 -6.42
N ARG A 191 6.89 10.50 -6.58
CA ARG A 191 5.84 9.85 -5.77
C ARG A 191 6.24 9.30 -4.40
N MET A 192 7.33 9.79 -3.79
CA MET A 192 7.93 9.16 -2.60
C MET A 192 7.62 9.82 -1.25
N LYS A 193 6.59 10.69 -1.18
CA LYS A 193 6.26 11.39 0.07
C LYS A 193 5.16 10.76 0.92
N LEU A 194 4.64 9.59 0.55
CA LEU A 194 3.52 8.93 1.26
C LEU A 194 3.91 8.12 2.51
N ILE A 195 5.18 8.04 2.90
CA ILE A 195 5.65 7.03 3.86
C ILE A 195 6.00 7.59 5.26
N ASP A 196 5.83 8.88 5.53
CA ASP A 196 5.91 9.38 6.91
C ASP A 196 4.72 10.29 7.24
N SER A 197 3.85 9.79 8.11
CA SER A 197 3.02 10.65 8.93
C SER A 197 3.01 10.05 10.33
N HIS A 198 3.56 10.80 11.27
CA HIS A 198 3.44 10.56 12.70
C HIS A 198 1.95 10.60 13.07
N ALA A 199 1.30 9.44 13.04
CA ALA A 199 -0.09 9.26 13.46
C ALA A 199 -0.27 8.00 14.30
N TRP A 200 0.73 7.57 15.10
CA TRP A 200 0.60 6.33 15.88
C TRP A 200 1.25 6.38 17.28
N HIS A 201 1.31 7.57 17.91
CA HIS A 201 1.78 7.70 19.30
C HIS A 201 0.74 7.27 20.37
N GLU A 202 -0.38 6.64 19.99
CA GLU A 202 -1.43 6.23 20.94
C GLU A 202 -1.85 4.76 20.79
N TRP A 203 -0.91 3.82 20.75
CA TRP A 203 -1.20 2.40 21.05
C TRP A 203 0.03 1.76 21.69
N GLY A 204 0.19 2.00 22.99
CA GLY A 204 0.98 1.16 23.91
C GLY A 204 0.10 0.10 24.55
#